data_AF-A0A1M6I4B3-F1
#
_entry.id   AF-A0A1M6I4B3-F1
#
_cell.length_a   1.000
_cell.length_b   1.000
_cell.length_c   1.000
_cell.angle_alpha   90.00
_cell.angle_beta   90.00
_cell.angle_gamma   90.00
#
_symmetry.space_group_name_H-M   'P 1'
#
loop_
_entity.id
_entity.type
_entity.pdbx_description
1 polymer ?
#
loop_
_entity_poly.entity_id
_entity_poly.type
_entity_poly.pdbx_seq_one_letter_code
_entity_poly.pdbx_strand_id
1 'polypeptide(L)'
;MKIAKKLTATVLGLTFCAGMANAGVISNWNTANVTTDAGPYAVEELYQSTLFTDSSKTDSNGFIGWEESDVQAPGMKVVTDDVTGSSCIMTSGYNPELGVDVTKQCEDGLKSSKRFKLKGTVSGAPMDIIFDVADGADTAYKVLHKLSDYVDSEDWAGFTLQLGFTVDGQFVSSTANDGLGFSDSNGNVFLGTVSSNDIKAEVLSGYFSQGLAGPIDKWHPESGYFDTTTRMGYELTATEDSIVTGATIGKYEELFGPWNTIYDIPTAILWDDDSDPSTDDLLMANCAGTFNETDNTCVDAAGENAWVTYRTLPILVDGVASASDGVAKPVTQAVVETWLTTTDDNGNLAYHTDPIEDLANLGLTYWLTIGDTSGWPVQSFTMRFIPIAVQ
;
A
#
# COMPACT_ATOMS: atom_id res chain seq x y z
N MET A 1 -58.30 48.55 42.08
CA MET A 1 -57.36 48.41 40.93
C MET A 1 -56.05 49.06 41.36
N LYS A 2 -54.87 48.44 41.41
CA LYS A 2 -54.34 47.25 40.73
C LYS A 2 -53.45 46.46 41.70
N ILE A 3 -53.54 45.13 41.61
CA ILE A 3 -52.76 44.13 42.33
C ILE A 3 -51.42 43.95 41.60
N ALA A 4 -50.29 44.09 42.31
CA ALA A 4 -48.97 43.77 41.78
C ALA A 4 -48.69 42.27 41.99
N LYS A 5 -48.60 41.52 40.89
CA LYS A 5 -48.23 40.10 40.84
C LYS A 5 -46.74 39.95 41.17
N LYS A 6 -46.41 39.11 42.16
CA LYS A 6 -45.06 38.57 42.36
C LYS A 6 -44.87 37.41 41.38
N LEU A 7 -43.83 37.48 40.56
CA LEU A 7 -43.37 36.38 39.72
C LEU A 7 -42.33 35.59 40.52
N THR A 8 -42.62 34.31 40.77
CA THR A 8 -41.69 33.34 41.35
C THR A 8 -41.00 32.62 40.19
N ALA A 9 -39.68 32.79 40.03
CA ALA A 9 -38.90 32.05 39.04
C ALA A 9 -38.37 30.76 39.69
N THR A 10 -38.95 29.63 39.31
CA THR A 10 -38.44 28.29 39.65
C THR A 10 -37.37 27.93 38.63
N VAL A 11 -36.10 27.90 39.05
CA VAL A 11 -34.99 27.38 38.24
C VAL A 11 -35.03 25.86 38.35
N LEU A 12 -35.48 25.18 37.28
CA LEU A 12 -35.36 23.75 37.11
C LEU A 12 -33.92 23.46 36.64
N GLY A 13 -33.07 22.95 37.54
CA GLY A 13 -31.76 22.43 37.19
C GLY A 13 -31.92 21.08 36.48
N LEU A 14 -31.92 21.10 35.15
CA LEU A 14 -31.72 19.92 34.32
C LEU A 14 -30.21 19.73 34.14
N THR A 15 -29.61 18.98 35.05
CA THR A 15 -28.27 18.41 34.86
C THR A 15 -28.41 17.29 33.83
N PHE A 16 -28.23 17.60 32.56
CA PHE A 16 -27.92 16.59 31.56
C PHE A 16 -26.52 16.08 31.89
N CYS A 17 -26.43 14.89 32.51
CA CYS A 17 -25.22 14.08 32.36
C CYS A 17 -25.18 13.69 30.89
N ALA A 18 -24.39 14.40 30.08
CA ALA A 18 -23.95 13.85 28.81
C ALA A 18 -23.21 12.56 29.17
N GLY A 19 -23.79 11.41 28.80
CA GLY A 19 -23.02 10.18 28.78
C GLY A 19 -21.80 10.46 27.92
N MET A 20 -20.60 10.17 28.45
CA MET A 20 -19.42 10.15 27.61
C MET A 20 -19.73 9.17 26.49
N ALA A 21 -19.75 9.63 25.24
CA ALA A 21 -19.83 8.71 24.11
C ALA A 21 -18.63 7.77 24.24
N ASN A 22 -18.87 6.45 24.28
CA ASN A 22 -17.82 5.44 24.36
C ASN A 22 -17.22 5.26 22.96
N ALA A 23 -16.55 6.31 22.49
CA ALA A 23 -15.78 6.23 21.26
C ALA A 23 -14.60 5.26 21.42
N GLY A 24 -13.99 4.85 20.32
CA GLY A 24 -12.93 3.84 20.33
C GLY A 24 -11.60 4.35 19.77
N VAL A 25 -10.51 3.81 20.32
CA VAL A 25 -9.17 3.91 19.74
C VAL A 25 -8.66 2.50 19.42
N ILE A 26 -7.93 2.36 18.32
CA ILE A 26 -7.22 1.13 18.05
C ILE A 26 -6.10 1.03 19.09
N SER A 27 -6.18 -0.02 19.89
CA SER A 27 -5.22 -0.29 20.96
C SER A 27 -4.02 -1.09 20.45
N ASN A 28 -4.26 -2.03 19.53
CA ASN A 28 -3.20 -2.83 18.91
C ASN A 28 -3.68 -3.53 17.63
N TRP A 29 -2.72 -4.00 16.83
CA TRP A 29 -2.96 -5.09 15.88
C TRP A 29 -3.16 -6.41 16.64
N ASN A 30 -4.31 -7.05 16.44
CA ASN A 30 -4.60 -8.35 17.03
C ASN A 30 -3.84 -9.46 16.25
N THR A 31 -2.96 -10.17 16.95
CA THR A 31 -2.10 -11.21 16.37
C THR A 31 -2.54 -12.63 16.73
N ALA A 32 -3.77 -12.81 17.22
CA ALA A 32 -4.30 -14.13 17.60
C ALA A 32 -4.33 -15.11 16.41
N ASN A 33 -4.62 -14.63 15.20
CA ASN A 33 -4.56 -15.40 13.95
C ASN A 33 -3.26 -15.17 13.16
N VAL A 34 -2.20 -14.66 13.80
CA VAL A 34 -0.96 -14.27 13.11
C VAL A 34 0.24 -15.04 13.68
N THR A 35 1.14 -15.50 12.82
CA THR A 35 2.46 -15.99 13.24
C THR A 35 3.52 -15.19 12.51
N THR A 36 4.37 -14.52 13.28
CA THR A 36 5.54 -13.79 12.77
C THR A 36 6.75 -14.70 12.77
N ASP A 37 7.54 -14.67 11.70
CA ASP A 37 8.81 -15.37 11.63
C ASP A 37 9.68 -15.04 12.85
N ALA A 38 10.33 -16.07 13.40
CA ALA A 38 11.18 -15.92 14.57
C ALA A 38 12.55 -15.36 14.18
N GLY A 39 13.06 -14.40 14.96
CA GLY A 39 14.42 -13.90 14.79
C GLY A 39 15.51 -14.90 15.26
N PRO A 40 16.80 -14.53 15.14
CA PRO A 40 17.29 -13.19 14.79
C PRO A 40 16.99 -12.81 13.34
N TYR A 41 16.68 -11.52 13.13
CA TYR A 41 16.48 -10.96 11.79
C TYR A 41 17.83 -10.44 11.25
N ALA A 42 18.12 -10.74 9.99
CA ALA A 42 19.29 -10.24 9.28
C ALA A 42 18.85 -9.17 8.27
N VAL A 43 19.63 -8.10 8.17
CA VAL A 43 19.33 -6.98 7.26
C VAL A 43 19.27 -7.47 5.81
N GLU A 44 18.38 -6.88 5.01
CA GLU A 44 18.10 -7.23 3.59
C GLU A 44 17.44 -8.61 3.39
N GLU A 45 17.15 -9.36 4.45
CA GLU A 45 16.39 -10.60 4.35
C GLU A 45 14.87 -10.35 4.43
N LEU A 46 14.12 -11.12 3.65
CA LEU A 46 12.66 -11.09 3.65
C LEU A 46 12.09 -11.97 4.77
N TYR A 47 11.13 -11.41 5.50
CA TYR A 47 10.38 -12.06 6.56
C TYR A 47 8.89 -11.80 6.44
N GLN A 48 8.09 -12.61 7.12
CA GLN A 48 6.64 -12.50 7.06
C GLN A 48 5.93 -12.71 8.40
N SER A 49 4.78 -12.05 8.52
CA SER A 49 3.75 -12.31 9.52
C SER A 49 2.56 -12.95 8.81
N THR A 50 2.49 -14.28 8.84
CA THR A 50 1.47 -15.09 8.17
C THR A 50 0.09 -14.84 8.77
N LEU A 51 -0.90 -14.55 7.93
CA LEU A 51 -2.29 -14.28 8.31
C LEU A 51 -3.14 -15.55 8.12
N PHE A 52 -3.43 -16.22 9.23
CA PHE A 52 -4.26 -17.41 9.21
C PHE A 52 -5.76 -17.05 9.16
N THR A 53 -6.54 -17.96 8.58
CA THR A 53 -8.00 -17.82 8.43
C THR A 53 -8.71 -17.79 9.78
N ASP A 54 -8.13 -18.38 10.82
CA ASP A 54 -8.62 -18.34 12.18
C ASP A 54 -7.50 -18.52 13.23
N SER A 55 -7.90 -18.54 14.51
CA SER A 55 -6.98 -18.70 15.66
C SER A 55 -6.39 -20.11 15.83
N SER A 56 -6.89 -21.12 15.10
CA SER A 56 -6.30 -22.46 15.09
C SER A 56 -5.04 -22.54 14.24
N LYS A 57 -4.85 -21.57 13.34
CA LYS A 57 -3.66 -21.39 12.51
C LYS A 57 -3.34 -22.59 11.61
N THR A 58 -4.36 -23.18 10.98
CA THR A 58 -4.20 -24.31 10.04
C THR A 58 -4.02 -23.86 8.60
N ASP A 59 -4.80 -22.87 8.17
CA ASP A 59 -4.85 -22.40 6.78
C ASP A 59 -4.56 -20.89 6.73
N SER A 60 -3.93 -20.44 5.65
CA SER A 60 -3.53 -19.04 5.44
C SER A 60 -3.81 -18.61 4.01
N ASN A 61 -4.30 -17.38 3.85
CA ASN A 61 -4.58 -16.78 2.54
C ASN A 61 -3.63 -15.63 2.20
N GLY A 62 -2.73 -15.25 3.11
CA GLY A 62 -1.78 -14.18 2.87
C GLY A 62 -0.87 -13.90 4.06
N PHE A 63 -0.06 -12.86 3.94
CA PHE A 63 0.87 -12.44 4.97
C PHE A 63 1.18 -10.95 4.89
N ILE A 64 1.63 -10.38 6.01
CA ILE A 64 2.29 -9.07 6.02
C ILE A 64 3.79 -9.33 5.84
N GLY A 65 4.36 -8.91 4.72
CA GLY A 65 5.77 -9.08 4.40
C GLY A 65 6.60 -7.85 4.74
N TRP A 66 7.85 -8.05 5.15
CA TRP A 66 8.85 -6.98 5.20
C TRP A 66 10.22 -7.51 4.84
N GLU A 67 11.08 -6.57 4.42
CA GLU A 67 12.51 -6.79 4.32
C GLU A 67 13.13 -6.12 5.54
N GLU A 68 13.99 -6.82 6.28
CA GLU A 68 14.56 -6.27 7.51
C GLU A 68 15.54 -5.15 7.19
N SER A 69 15.17 -3.92 7.54
CA SER A 69 16.00 -2.73 7.39
C SER A 69 15.44 -1.60 8.25
N ASP A 70 14.98 -0.51 7.63
CA ASP A 70 14.20 0.55 8.28
C ASP A 70 12.76 0.08 8.60
N VAL A 71 12.32 -1.01 7.98
CA VAL A 71 11.16 -1.80 8.41
C VAL A 71 11.64 -2.96 9.30
N GLN A 72 10.97 -3.13 10.44
CA GLN A 72 11.32 -4.17 11.41
C GLN A 72 10.12 -5.05 11.72
N ALA A 73 10.35 -6.22 12.31
CA ALA A 73 9.28 -7.09 12.79
C ALA A 73 8.26 -6.32 13.69
N PRO A 74 6.95 -6.58 13.54
CA PRO A 74 6.32 -7.62 12.73
C PRO A 74 5.90 -7.17 11.30
N GLY A 75 6.49 -6.09 10.78
CA GLY A 75 6.19 -5.49 9.47
C GLY A 75 5.04 -4.49 9.44
N MET A 76 4.21 -4.44 10.49
CA MET A 76 3.10 -3.48 10.65
C MET A 76 2.94 -3.05 12.11
N LYS A 77 2.52 -1.80 12.31
CA LYS A 77 2.10 -1.25 13.60
C LYS A 77 0.90 -0.32 13.44
N VAL A 78 0.24 -0.09 14.57
CA VAL A 78 -0.73 1.00 14.73
C VAL A 78 -0.05 2.12 15.51
N VAL A 79 -0.23 3.37 15.05
CA VAL A 79 0.19 4.57 15.74
C VAL A 79 -1.06 5.38 16.07
N THR A 80 -1.25 5.65 17.36
CA THR A 80 -2.38 6.44 17.86
C THR A 80 -1.80 7.67 18.54
N ASP A 81 -2.27 8.86 18.13
CA ASP A 81 -1.82 10.15 18.67
C ASP A 81 -0.28 10.31 18.62
N ASP A 82 0.25 10.37 17.39
CA ASP A 82 1.67 10.56 17.14
C ASP A 82 2.18 11.93 17.63
N VAL A 83 3.46 12.25 17.42
CA VAL A 83 4.02 13.53 17.89
C VAL A 83 3.34 14.79 17.33
N THR A 84 2.56 14.64 16.26
CA THR A 84 1.75 15.71 15.64
C THR A 84 0.26 15.62 15.97
N GLY A 85 -0.15 14.58 16.70
CA GLY A 85 -1.55 14.25 16.97
C GLY A 85 -2.24 13.44 15.88
N SER A 86 -1.49 12.98 14.87
CA SER A 86 -2.02 12.13 13.79
C SER A 86 -2.10 10.67 14.25
N SER A 87 -3.05 9.92 13.68
CA SER A 87 -3.14 8.46 13.90
C SER A 87 -3.09 7.72 12.57
N CYS A 88 -2.43 6.58 12.53
CA CYS A 88 -2.24 5.82 11.30
C CYS A 88 -1.96 4.33 11.53
N ILE A 89 -2.13 3.55 10.46
CA ILE A 89 -1.71 2.15 10.37
C ILE A 89 -0.64 2.08 9.28
N MET A 90 0.55 1.62 9.64
CA MET A 90 1.76 1.75 8.83
C MET A 90 2.78 0.65 9.16
N THR A 91 3.93 0.63 8.50
CA THR A 91 5.05 -0.25 8.86
C THR A 91 5.63 0.04 10.24
N SER A 92 6.10 -1.01 10.92
CA SER A 92 6.99 -0.91 12.09
C SER A 92 8.42 -0.53 11.70
N GLY A 93 9.22 -0.08 12.68
CA GLY A 93 10.62 0.30 12.49
C GLY A 93 10.91 1.79 12.70
N TYR A 94 12.05 2.25 12.16
CA TYR A 94 12.63 3.57 12.39
C TYR A 94 12.66 4.43 11.12
N ASN A 95 12.66 5.76 11.26
CA ASN A 95 12.72 6.68 10.13
C ASN A 95 14.17 6.73 9.58
N PRO A 96 14.44 6.25 8.36
CA PRO A 96 15.78 6.21 7.81
C PRO A 96 16.37 7.61 7.57
N GLU A 97 15.54 8.63 7.38
CA GLU A 97 15.98 10.02 7.17
C GLU A 97 16.40 10.71 8.47
N LEU A 98 15.92 10.23 9.62
CA LEU A 98 16.19 10.81 10.95
C LEU A 98 17.12 9.93 11.82
N GLY A 99 17.35 8.68 11.43
CA GLY A 99 18.26 7.74 12.06
C GLY A 99 17.57 6.58 12.80
N VAL A 100 18.36 5.54 13.10
CA VAL A 100 17.90 4.25 13.66
C VAL A 100 17.18 4.33 15.01
N ASP A 101 17.41 5.39 15.77
CA ASP A 101 16.81 5.59 17.10
C ASP A 101 15.47 6.37 17.05
N VAL A 102 15.03 6.81 15.86
CA VAL A 102 13.82 7.61 15.68
C VAL A 102 12.70 6.75 15.11
N THR A 103 11.72 6.39 15.92
CA THR A 103 10.54 5.62 15.48
C THR A 103 9.78 6.35 14.38
N LYS A 104 9.38 5.62 13.32
CA LYS A 104 8.54 6.18 12.24
C LYS A 104 7.22 6.78 12.77
N GLN A 105 6.84 7.94 12.24
CA GLN A 105 5.62 8.69 12.55
C GLN A 105 4.69 8.78 11.32
N CYS A 106 3.42 9.16 11.54
CA CYS A 106 2.42 9.17 10.48
C CYS A 106 2.74 10.21 9.39
N GLU A 107 3.32 11.34 9.79
CA GLU A 107 3.63 12.49 8.91
C GLU A 107 5.07 12.49 8.37
N ASP A 108 5.85 11.42 8.56
CA ASP A 108 7.23 11.35 8.02
C ASP A 108 7.28 11.51 6.49
N GLY A 109 8.46 11.81 5.94
CA GLY A 109 8.67 11.99 4.50
C GLY A 109 8.34 10.75 3.65
N LEU A 110 8.33 10.89 2.33
CA LEU A 110 7.97 9.80 1.41
C LEU A 110 8.95 8.61 1.45
N LYS A 111 10.22 8.85 1.77
CA LYS A 111 11.28 7.84 1.82
C LYS A 111 11.39 7.12 3.17
N SER A 112 10.34 7.13 3.97
CA SER A 112 10.32 6.49 5.30
C SER A 112 9.66 5.09 5.30
N SER A 113 9.53 4.46 4.12
CA SER A 113 9.00 3.11 3.93
C SER A 113 7.73 2.80 4.74
N LYS A 114 6.76 3.74 4.76
CA LYS A 114 5.60 3.69 5.67
C LYS A 114 4.51 2.70 5.32
N ARG A 115 4.50 2.19 4.08
CA ARG A 115 3.42 1.33 3.59
C ARG A 115 3.65 -0.11 4.01
N PHE A 116 2.80 -0.65 4.88
CA PHE A 116 2.90 -2.08 5.22
C PHE A 116 2.51 -2.91 4.00
N LYS A 117 3.18 -4.06 3.79
CA LYS A 117 3.00 -4.88 2.57
C LYS A 117 2.09 -6.08 2.88
N LEU A 118 0.84 -6.08 2.42
CA LEU A 118 -0.04 -7.25 2.46
C LEU A 118 0.09 -8.02 1.15
N LYS A 119 0.40 -9.30 1.24
CA LYS A 119 0.56 -10.18 0.08
C LYS A 119 -0.48 -11.31 0.13
N GLY A 120 -1.31 -11.42 -0.91
CA GLY A 120 -2.30 -12.50 -1.01
C GLY A 120 -1.76 -13.69 -1.76
N THR A 121 -1.89 -14.88 -1.17
CA THR A 121 -1.30 -16.13 -1.69
C THR A 121 -2.34 -17.10 -2.26
N VAL A 122 -3.63 -16.76 -2.13
CA VAL A 122 -4.74 -17.57 -2.64
C VAL A 122 -5.73 -16.64 -3.33
N SER A 123 -5.90 -16.84 -4.64
CA SER A 123 -6.82 -16.05 -5.45
C SER A 123 -8.27 -16.17 -4.96
N GLY A 124 -8.98 -15.04 -4.94
CA GLY A 124 -10.38 -14.94 -4.48
C GLY A 124 -10.61 -15.18 -2.98
N ALA A 125 -9.58 -15.54 -2.21
CA ALA A 125 -9.71 -15.86 -0.79
C ALA A 125 -9.51 -14.62 0.09
N PRO A 126 -10.32 -14.43 1.15
CA PRO A 126 -10.20 -13.26 2.01
C PRO A 126 -8.94 -13.29 2.87
N MET A 127 -8.31 -12.13 3.04
CA MET A 127 -7.27 -11.86 4.02
C MET A 127 -7.82 -10.94 5.10
N ASP A 128 -7.81 -11.40 6.35
CA ASP A 128 -8.39 -10.68 7.48
C ASP A 128 -7.29 -10.10 8.39
N ILE A 129 -7.29 -8.78 8.57
CA ILE A 129 -6.45 -8.08 9.55
C ILE A 129 -7.36 -7.59 10.67
N ILE A 130 -7.10 -8.03 11.90
CA ILE A 130 -7.96 -7.77 13.06
C ILE A 130 -7.30 -6.73 13.96
N PHE A 131 -8.06 -5.75 14.44
CA PHE A 131 -7.58 -4.70 15.34
C PHE A 131 -8.35 -4.72 16.64
N ASP A 132 -7.64 -4.73 17.77
CA ASP A 132 -8.24 -4.62 19.10
C ASP A 132 -8.57 -3.17 19.40
N VAL A 133 -9.77 -2.91 19.93
CA VAL A 133 -10.25 -1.55 20.21
C VAL A 133 -10.49 -1.36 21.70
N ALA A 134 -10.05 -0.21 22.21
CA ALA A 134 -10.27 0.21 23.58
C ALA A 134 -11.13 1.48 23.62
N ASP A 135 -11.80 1.71 24.75
CA ASP A 135 -12.54 2.95 24.99
C ASP A 135 -11.60 4.16 24.88
N GLY A 136 -12.03 5.19 24.16
CA GLY A 136 -11.22 6.35 23.83
C GLY A 136 -12.03 7.50 23.23
N ALA A 137 -11.35 8.35 22.46
CA ALA A 137 -11.98 9.43 21.69
C ALA A 137 -12.26 8.96 20.26
N ASP A 138 -13.21 9.61 19.58
CA ASP A 138 -13.45 9.39 18.15
C ASP A 138 -12.14 9.65 17.38
N THR A 139 -11.62 8.63 16.69
CA THR A 139 -10.28 8.71 16.10
C THR A 139 -10.27 8.23 14.65
N ALA A 140 -9.71 9.07 13.77
CA ALA A 140 -9.47 8.74 12.38
C ALA A 140 -8.03 8.24 12.19
N TYR A 141 -7.87 7.11 11.50
CA TYR A 141 -6.59 6.50 11.19
C TYR A 141 -6.34 6.56 9.69
N LYS A 142 -5.22 7.15 9.28
CA LYS A 142 -4.72 7.02 7.93
C LYS A 142 -4.11 5.64 7.73
N VAL A 143 -4.55 4.92 6.72
CA VAL A 143 -3.98 3.60 6.38
C VAL A 143 -3.01 3.76 5.22
N LEU A 144 -1.76 3.39 5.46
CA LEU A 144 -0.68 3.38 4.48
C LEU A 144 -0.34 1.94 4.16
N HIS A 145 -0.86 1.46 3.05
CA HIS A 145 -0.84 0.05 2.66
C HIS A 145 -0.21 -0.10 1.27
N LYS A 146 0.54 -1.17 1.07
CA LYS A 146 0.97 -1.70 -0.23
C LYS A 146 0.41 -3.12 -0.33
N LEU A 147 -0.37 -3.38 -1.36
CA LEU A 147 -1.04 -4.65 -1.58
C LEU A 147 -0.37 -5.33 -2.77
N SER A 148 -0.17 -6.64 -2.69
CA SER A 148 0.51 -7.40 -3.74
C SER A 148 -0.24 -8.69 -4.07
N ASP A 149 -0.33 -8.98 -5.36
CA ASP A 149 -0.68 -10.31 -5.85
C ASP A 149 0.55 -11.21 -5.75
N TYR A 150 0.44 -12.25 -4.91
CA TYR A 150 1.47 -13.24 -4.64
C TYR A 150 0.98 -14.65 -5.00
N VAL A 151 0.06 -14.74 -5.96
CA VAL A 151 -0.49 -16.01 -6.49
C VAL A 151 0.32 -16.42 -7.72
N ASP A 152 0.92 -17.61 -7.72
CA ASP A 152 1.81 -18.10 -8.79
C ASP A 152 1.09 -18.44 -10.13
N SER A 153 -0.24 -18.42 -10.17
CA SER A 153 -0.98 -18.99 -11.30
C SER A 153 -2.10 -18.14 -11.86
N GLU A 154 -2.41 -17.00 -11.26
CA GLU A 154 -3.60 -16.21 -11.61
C GLU A 154 -3.41 -14.75 -11.21
N ASP A 155 -3.62 -13.87 -12.17
CA ASP A 155 -3.62 -12.41 -11.96
C ASP A 155 -4.91 -11.94 -11.29
N TRP A 156 -4.84 -10.77 -10.67
CA TRP A 156 -6.02 -10.10 -10.12
C TRP A 156 -6.60 -9.06 -11.09
N ALA A 157 -7.93 -8.99 -11.14
CA ALA A 157 -8.65 -7.90 -11.80
C ALA A 157 -8.85 -6.68 -10.88
N GLY A 158 -8.58 -6.83 -9.57
CA GLY A 158 -8.77 -5.80 -8.56
C GLY A 158 -9.06 -6.39 -7.20
N PHE A 159 -9.76 -5.64 -6.36
CA PHE A 159 -10.09 -6.05 -5.00
C PHE A 159 -11.35 -5.41 -4.43
N THR A 160 -11.83 -6.01 -3.34
CA THR A 160 -12.77 -5.42 -2.39
C THR A 160 -12.16 -5.40 -0.98
N LEU A 161 -12.26 -4.27 -0.30
CA LEU A 161 -11.98 -4.12 1.12
C LEU A 161 -13.31 -3.95 1.85
N GLN A 162 -13.49 -4.65 2.97
CA GLN A 162 -14.70 -4.61 3.79
C GLN A 162 -14.34 -4.40 5.26
N LEU A 163 -15.21 -3.70 5.98
CA LEU A 163 -15.17 -3.59 7.43
C LEU A 163 -16.20 -4.54 8.06
N GLY A 164 -15.93 -4.96 9.29
CA GLY A 164 -16.81 -5.86 10.03
C GLY A 164 -16.16 -6.40 11.29
N PHE A 165 -16.66 -7.55 11.75
CA PHE A 165 -16.31 -8.16 13.02
C PHE A 165 -16.09 -9.66 12.83
N THR A 166 -15.08 -10.23 13.48
CA THR A 166 -14.95 -11.69 13.56
C THR A 166 -15.66 -12.18 14.84
N VAL A 167 -16.83 -12.77 14.68
CA VAL A 167 -17.67 -13.30 15.78
C VAL A 167 -17.72 -14.82 15.64
N ASP A 168 -17.30 -15.53 16.68
CA ASP A 168 -17.25 -17.01 16.69
C ASP A 168 -16.48 -17.60 15.48
N GLY A 169 -15.40 -16.93 15.07
CA GLY A 169 -14.56 -17.35 13.93
C GLY A 169 -15.20 -17.11 12.57
N GLN A 170 -16.30 -16.35 12.49
CA GLN A 170 -16.95 -15.97 11.23
C GLN A 170 -16.94 -14.46 11.07
N PHE A 171 -16.70 -13.98 9.86
CA PHE A 171 -16.81 -12.57 9.54
C PHE A 171 -18.26 -12.16 9.40
N VAL A 172 -18.62 -11.10 10.10
CA VAL A 172 -19.90 -10.42 10.06
C VAL A 172 -19.64 -8.99 9.61
N SER A 173 -20.17 -8.60 8.45
CA SER A 173 -20.01 -7.24 7.94
C SER A 173 -20.50 -6.19 8.93
N SER A 174 -19.82 -5.04 8.96
CA SER A 174 -20.31 -3.86 9.67
C SER A 174 -21.62 -3.36 9.05
N THR A 175 -22.32 -2.53 9.82
CA THR A 175 -23.61 -1.98 9.42
C THR A 175 -23.63 -0.48 9.63
N ALA A 176 -24.44 0.22 8.83
CA ALA A 176 -24.48 1.68 8.84
C ALA A 176 -24.64 2.28 10.26
N ASN A 177 -23.77 3.25 10.57
CA ASN A 177 -23.69 3.99 11.81
C ASN A 177 -23.41 3.12 13.05
N ASP A 178 -22.65 2.03 12.91
CA ASP A 178 -22.20 1.22 14.05
C ASP A 178 -20.94 1.77 14.72
N GLY A 179 -20.42 2.92 14.27
CA GLY A 179 -19.21 3.52 14.81
C GLY A 179 -17.92 3.03 14.15
N LEU A 180 -18.00 2.23 13.09
CA LEU A 180 -16.87 1.85 12.25
C LEU A 180 -17.14 2.32 10.82
N GLY A 181 -16.17 2.96 10.16
CA GLY A 181 -16.35 3.26 8.74
C GLY A 181 -15.15 3.90 8.06
N PHE A 182 -15.08 3.78 6.74
CA PHE A 182 -14.17 4.58 5.92
C PHE A 182 -14.57 6.04 5.94
N SER A 183 -13.58 6.92 5.95
CA SER A 183 -13.79 8.34 6.23
C SER A 183 -12.83 9.26 5.47
N ASP A 184 -13.04 10.56 5.62
CA ASP A 184 -12.05 11.57 5.24
C ASP A 184 -10.96 11.76 6.31
N SER A 185 -9.98 12.61 6.03
CA SER A 185 -8.88 12.91 6.96
C SER A 185 -9.30 13.64 8.25
N ASN A 186 -10.55 14.11 8.34
CA ASN A 186 -11.10 14.73 9.56
C ASN A 186 -11.97 13.74 10.34
N GLY A 187 -12.06 12.48 9.89
CA GLY A 187 -12.87 11.44 10.50
C GLY A 187 -14.34 11.46 10.10
N ASN A 188 -14.73 12.25 9.09
CA ASN A 188 -16.11 12.23 8.60
C ASN A 188 -16.35 10.95 7.79
N VAL A 189 -17.16 10.04 8.32
CA VAL A 189 -17.50 8.76 7.68
C VAL A 189 -18.28 8.98 6.39
N PHE A 190 -18.00 8.15 5.37
CA PHE A 190 -18.63 8.21 4.07
C PHE A 190 -20.06 7.65 4.09
N LEU A 191 -21.04 8.48 4.45
CA LEU A 191 -22.47 8.10 4.47
C LEU A 191 -23.09 7.84 3.09
N GLY A 192 -22.34 8.08 2.02
CA GLY A 192 -22.73 7.81 0.65
C GLY A 192 -21.51 7.41 -0.18
N THR A 193 -21.75 7.03 -1.43
CA THR A 193 -20.68 6.60 -2.33
C THR A 193 -19.74 7.74 -2.66
N VAL A 194 -18.44 7.53 -2.44
CA VAL A 194 -17.34 8.45 -2.75
C VAL A 194 -16.43 7.81 -3.79
N SER A 195 -16.11 8.52 -4.87
CA SER A 195 -15.13 8.09 -5.86
C SER A 195 -13.76 8.74 -5.62
N SER A 196 -12.68 7.97 -5.76
CA SER A 196 -11.31 8.50 -5.69
C SER A 196 -11.02 9.56 -6.75
N ASN A 197 -11.80 9.60 -7.84
CA ASN A 197 -11.66 10.62 -8.89
C ASN A 197 -12.16 12.00 -8.44
N ASP A 198 -13.05 12.05 -7.45
CA ASP A 198 -13.70 13.27 -6.98
C ASP A 198 -13.07 13.84 -5.70
N ILE A 199 -12.11 13.12 -5.11
CA ILE A 199 -11.45 13.50 -3.85
C ILE A 199 -9.93 13.46 -3.99
N LYS A 200 -9.25 13.99 -2.97
CA LYS A 200 -7.78 14.05 -2.96
C LYS A 200 -7.17 12.67 -2.76
N ALA A 201 -6.04 12.41 -3.43
CA ALA A 201 -5.33 11.14 -3.34
C ALA A 201 -4.84 10.81 -1.90
N GLU A 202 -4.60 11.83 -1.06
CA GLU A 202 -4.25 11.64 0.35
C GLU A 202 -5.43 11.15 1.21
N VAL A 203 -6.66 11.21 0.68
CA VAL A 203 -7.88 10.71 1.32
C VAL A 203 -8.26 9.32 0.81
N LEU A 204 -8.26 9.10 -0.50
CA LEU A 204 -8.53 7.80 -1.12
C LEU A 204 -7.74 7.67 -2.42
N SER A 205 -6.86 6.67 -2.51
CA SER A 205 -6.11 6.37 -3.73
C SER A 205 -5.64 4.91 -3.80
N GLY A 206 -5.53 4.40 -5.03
CA GLY A 206 -4.89 3.14 -5.36
C GLY A 206 -4.00 3.30 -6.58
N TYR A 207 -2.70 3.50 -6.37
CA TYR A 207 -1.73 3.76 -7.43
C TYR A 207 -0.52 2.84 -7.33
N PHE A 208 -0.02 2.38 -8.48
CA PHE A 208 1.31 1.79 -8.58
C PHE A 208 2.39 2.86 -8.37
N SER A 209 3.64 2.43 -8.24
CA SER A 209 4.78 3.29 -7.97
C SER A 209 4.88 4.45 -8.96
N GLN A 210 5.22 5.65 -8.47
CA GLN A 210 5.31 6.85 -9.32
C GLN A 210 6.48 6.76 -10.30
N GLY A 211 7.56 6.06 -9.93
CA GLY A 211 8.69 5.81 -10.81
C GLY A 211 8.28 5.07 -12.08
N LEU A 212 7.19 4.30 -12.05
CA LEU A 212 6.65 3.60 -13.21
C LEU A 212 5.78 4.49 -14.09
N ALA A 213 4.94 5.34 -13.49
CA ALA A 213 4.01 6.18 -14.24
C ALA A 213 3.56 7.39 -13.44
N GLY A 214 3.58 8.58 -14.06
CA GLY A 214 3.13 9.83 -13.47
C GLY A 214 3.88 11.06 -13.98
N PRO A 215 3.28 12.25 -13.87
CA PRO A 215 3.98 13.50 -14.13
C PRO A 215 4.99 13.80 -13.02
N ILE A 216 5.96 14.67 -13.35
CA ILE A 216 6.82 15.31 -12.35
C ILE A 216 5.94 16.03 -11.33
N ASP A 217 6.25 15.87 -10.06
CA ASP A 217 5.61 16.62 -8.98
C ASP A 217 6.63 17.11 -7.94
N LYS A 218 6.14 17.68 -6.85
CA LYS A 218 6.97 18.21 -5.76
C LYS A 218 7.92 17.15 -5.18
N TRP A 219 7.50 15.90 -5.22
CA TRP A 219 8.13 14.79 -4.53
C TRP A 219 8.91 13.86 -5.45
N HIS A 220 8.59 13.87 -6.74
CA HIS A 220 9.23 13.05 -7.77
C HIS A 220 9.72 13.98 -8.87
N PRO A 221 11.02 14.33 -8.87
CA PRO A 221 11.60 15.31 -9.80
C PRO A 221 11.71 14.77 -11.23
N GLU A 222 11.52 13.46 -11.41
CA GLU A 222 11.44 12.80 -12.71
C GLU A 222 10.03 12.27 -12.96
N SER A 223 9.64 12.24 -14.24
CA SER A 223 8.39 11.62 -14.65
C SER A 223 8.51 10.09 -14.64
N GLY A 224 7.37 9.40 -14.54
CA GLY A 224 7.33 7.94 -14.59
C GLY A 224 7.89 7.35 -15.88
N TYR A 225 8.43 6.14 -15.78
CA TYR A 225 9.12 5.45 -16.86
C TYR A 225 8.18 5.06 -18.02
N PHE A 226 7.05 4.40 -17.77
CA PHE A 226 6.14 3.92 -18.81
C PHE A 226 5.14 4.98 -19.30
N ASP A 227 4.74 5.91 -18.43
CA ASP A 227 3.86 7.04 -18.76
C ASP A 227 4.29 8.30 -17.99
N THR A 228 4.61 9.36 -18.74
CA THR A 228 5.14 10.61 -18.18
C THR A 228 4.06 11.60 -17.76
N THR A 229 2.78 11.25 -17.95
CA THR A 229 1.66 12.19 -17.82
C THR A 229 0.57 11.72 -16.87
N THR A 230 0.35 10.41 -16.78
CA THR A 230 -0.76 9.82 -16.03
C THR A 230 -0.23 8.76 -15.07
N ARG A 231 -0.69 8.77 -13.82
CA ARG A 231 -0.40 7.69 -12.86
C ARG A 231 -1.02 6.38 -13.34
N MET A 232 -0.41 5.26 -13.01
CA MET A 232 -1.03 3.93 -13.16
C MET A 232 -1.70 3.51 -11.85
N GLY A 233 -2.84 2.85 -11.93
CA GLY A 233 -3.55 2.35 -10.74
C GLY A 233 -4.97 1.92 -11.04
N TYR A 234 -5.83 2.06 -10.02
CA TYR A 234 -7.25 1.76 -10.10
C TYR A 234 -8.07 2.91 -9.53
N GLU A 235 -9.21 3.19 -10.17
CA GLU A 235 -10.27 3.97 -9.55
C GLU A 235 -10.79 3.20 -8.32
N LEU A 236 -11.09 3.90 -7.24
CA LEU A 236 -11.66 3.31 -6.03
C LEU A 236 -13.01 3.96 -5.74
N THR A 237 -13.97 3.13 -5.37
CA THR A 237 -15.27 3.59 -4.86
C THR A 237 -15.41 3.15 -3.41
N ALA A 238 -15.60 4.12 -2.51
CA ALA A 238 -15.80 3.89 -1.09
C ALA A 238 -17.24 4.14 -0.66
N THR A 239 -17.72 3.34 0.28
CA THR A 239 -18.89 3.60 1.13
C THR A 239 -18.42 3.60 2.59
N GLU A 240 -19.33 3.70 3.55
CA GLU A 240 -19.03 3.55 4.97
C GLU A 240 -18.28 2.22 5.24
N ASP A 241 -18.71 1.12 4.64
CA ASP A 241 -18.26 -0.23 5.03
C ASP A 241 -17.39 -0.93 3.98
N SER A 242 -17.21 -0.35 2.79
CA SER A 242 -16.45 -0.99 1.72
C SER A 242 -15.64 -0.02 0.85
N ILE A 243 -14.52 -0.52 0.32
CA ILE A 243 -13.81 0.07 -0.81
C ILE A 243 -13.75 -0.98 -1.92
N VAL A 244 -14.12 -0.61 -3.15
CA VAL A 244 -14.14 -1.51 -4.30
C VAL A 244 -13.35 -0.90 -5.44
N THR A 245 -12.58 -1.75 -6.12
CA THR A 245 -11.84 -1.38 -7.34
C THR A 245 -12.81 -1.11 -8.50
N GLY A 246 -12.59 0.00 -9.20
CA GLY A 246 -13.26 0.38 -10.44
C GLY A 246 -12.38 0.16 -11.67
N ALA A 247 -12.42 1.09 -12.62
CA ALA A 247 -11.63 0.99 -13.84
C ALA A 247 -10.13 1.15 -13.57
N THR A 248 -9.31 0.60 -14.46
CA THR A 248 -7.86 0.84 -14.50
C THR A 248 -7.56 2.30 -14.88
N ILE A 249 -6.53 2.88 -14.26
CA ILE A 249 -6.05 4.24 -14.51
C ILE A 249 -4.74 4.16 -15.29
N GLY A 250 -4.60 5.03 -16.29
CA GLY A 250 -3.37 5.14 -17.09
C GLY A 250 -3.20 3.95 -18.03
N LYS A 251 -1.94 3.66 -18.40
CA LYS A 251 -1.60 2.64 -19.40
C LYS A 251 -1.31 1.25 -18.82
N TYR A 252 -1.62 1.00 -17.55
CA TYR A 252 -1.23 -0.26 -16.91
C TYR A 252 -1.82 -1.46 -17.68
N GLU A 253 -3.14 -1.46 -17.90
CA GLU A 253 -3.81 -2.55 -18.60
C GLU A 253 -3.40 -2.67 -20.07
N GLU A 254 -3.12 -1.54 -20.73
CA GLU A 254 -2.63 -1.51 -22.10
C GLU A 254 -1.25 -2.17 -22.23
N LEU A 255 -0.37 -1.98 -21.25
CA LEU A 255 1.02 -2.43 -21.30
C LEU A 255 1.24 -3.82 -20.71
N PHE A 256 0.51 -4.16 -19.65
CA PHE A 256 0.78 -5.34 -18.83
C PHE A 256 -0.42 -6.26 -18.66
N GLY A 257 -1.61 -5.86 -19.13
CA GLY A 257 -2.84 -6.60 -18.94
C GLY A 257 -3.41 -6.44 -17.52
N PRO A 258 -4.05 -7.48 -16.96
CA PRO A 258 -4.53 -7.46 -15.58
C PRO A 258 -3.40 -7.18 -14.58
N TRP A 259 -3.75 -7.02 -13.29
CA TRP A 259 -2.76 -6.82 -12.25
C TRP A 259 -1.84 -8.03 -12.17
N ASN A 260 -0.57 -7.85 -12.56
CA ASN A 260 0.39 -8.93 -12.56
C ASN A 260 0.64 -9.44 -11.14
N THR A 261 0.70 -10.76 -11.04
CA THR A 261 1.36 -11.42 -9.93
C THR A 261 2.85 -11.10 -9.89
N ILE A 262 3.45 -11.14 -8.69
CA ILE A 262 4.90 -11.02 -8.50
C ILE A 262 5.74 -12.02 -9.33
N TYR A 263 5.11 -13.10 -9.80
CA TYR A 263 5.76 -14.15 -10.59
C TYR A 263 5.66 -13.93 -12.11
N ASP A 264 4.84 -12.98 -12.57
CA ASP A 264 4.58 -12.70 -13.99
C ASP A 264 4.79 -11.21 -14.33
N ILE A 265 5.68 -10.56 -13.58
CA ILE A 265 6.13 -9.20 -13.86
C ILE A 265 7.34 -9.22 -14.82
N PRO A 266 7.43 -8.25 -15.74
CA PRO A 266 8.59 -8.13 -16.62
C PRO A 266 9.91 -7.95 -15.85
N THR A 267 10.96 -8.61 -16.34
CA THR A 267 12.35 -8.34 -15.92
C THR A 267 12.85 -7.04 -16.53
N ALA A 268 13.61 -6.28 -15.74
CA ALA A 268 14.28 -5.05 -16.12
C ALA A 268 15.79 -5.21 -16.32
N ILE A 269 16.39 -4.19 -16.95
CA ILE A 269 17.78 -3.82 -16.73
C ILE A 269 17.76 -2.56 -15.87
N LEU A 270 18.37 -2.65 -14.70
CA LEU A 270 18.50 -1.61 -13.70
C LEU A 270 19.94 -1.08 -13.69
N TRP A 271 20.11 0.22 -13.45
CA TRP A 271 21.41 0.87 -13.38
C TRP A 271 21.62 1.48 -12.00
N ASP A 272 22.65 1.02 -11.32
CA ASP A 272 23.16 1.59 -10.08
C ASP A 272 23.95 2.87 -10.43
N ASP A 273 23.28 4.02 -10.35
CA ASP A 273 23.83 5.31 -10.80
C ASP A 273 24.71 6.00 -9.75
N ASP A 274 24.68 5.55 -8.49
CA ASP A 274 25.47 6.12 -7.40
C ASP A 274 26.42 5.12 -6.70
N SER A 275 26.47 3.87 -7.17
CA SER A 275 27.30 2.79 -6.62
C SER A 275 27.00 2.48 -5.14
N ASP A 276 25.77 2.78 -4.71
CA ASP A 276 25.28 2.51 -3.37
C ASP A 276 24.15 1.47 -3.43
N PRO A 277 24.41 0.21 -3.07
CA PRO A 277 23.39 -0.85 -3.13
C PRO A 277 22.21 -0.62 -2.17
N SER A 278 22.24 0.42 -1.34
CA SER A 278 21.12 0.79 -0.46
C SER A 278 20.17 1.82 -1.07
N THR A 279 20.45 2.31 -2.28
CA THR A 279 19.57 3.24 -3.02
C THR A 279 18.79 2.50 -4.11
N ASP A 280 17.68 3.11 -4.58
CA ASP A 280 16.86 2.51 -5.64
C ASP A 280 17.55 2.69 -7.00
N ASP A 281 17.75 1.59 -7.71
CA ASP A 281 18.34 1.62 -9.05
C ASP A 281 17.43 2.26 -10.10
N LEU A 282 18.07 2.79 -11.14
CA LEU A 282 17.38 3.43 -12.23
C LEU A 282 16.94 2.42 -13.31
N LEU A 283 15.63 2.35 -13.58
CA LEU A 283 15.08 1.49 -14.64
C LEU A 283 15.52 1.97 -16.04
N MET A 284 16.31 1.16 -16.76
CA MET A 284 16.87 1.50 -18.07
C MET A 284 16.14 0.85 -19.24
N ALA A 285 15.75 -0.41 -19.08
CA ALA A 285 15.00 -1.18 -20.06
C ALA A 285 14.15 -2.23 -19.36
N ASN A 286 13.13 -2.73 -20.07
CA ASN A 286 12.35 -3.89 -19.65
C ASN A 286 12.24 -4.91 -20.78
N CYS A 287 12.10 -6.16 -20.41
CA CYS A 287 11.87 -7.24 -21.35
C CYS A 287 10.42 -7.20 -21.84
N ALA A 288 10.21 -7.04 -23.16
CA ALA A 288 8.87 -7.11 -23.78
C ALA A 288 8.58 -8.49 -24.41
N GLY A 289 9.37 -9.50 -24.02
CA GLY A 289 9.25 -10.88 -24.47
C GLY A 289 9.47 -11.85 -23.31
N THR A 290 10.02 -13.02 -23.59
CA THR A 290 10.38 -14.01 -22.56
C THR A 290 11.82 -13.78 -22.12
N PHE A 291 12.01 -13.55 -20.81
CA PHE A 291 13.33 -13.48 -20.20
C PHE A 291 13.86 -14.87 -19.88
N ASN A 292 15.16 -15.09 -20.12
CA ASN A 292 15.89 -16.29 -19.73
C ASN A 292 17.03 -15.89 -18.79
N GLU A 293 16.84 -16.20 -17.51
CA GLU A 293 17.78 -15.91 -16.42
C GLU A 293 19.16 -16.56 -16.60
N THR A 294 19.24 -17.72 -17.26
CA THR A 294 20.53 -18.42 -17.43
C THR A 294 21.46 -17.67 -18.37
N ASP A 295 20.89 -17.06 -19.41
CA ASP A 295 21.64 -16.40 -20.48
C ASP A 295 21.53 -14.86 -20.41
N ASN A 296 20.76 -14.31 -19.47
CA ASN A 296 20.37 -12.89 -19.41
C ASN A 296 19.87 -12.35 -20.75
N THR A 297 19.05 -13.14 -21.43
CA THR A 297 18.48 -12.78 -22.74
C THR A 297 16.98 -12.54 -22.64
N CYS A 298 16.50 -11.56 -23.41
CA CYS A 298 15.08 -11.29 -23.60
C CYS A 298 14.76 -11.45 -25.08
N VAL A 299 13.88 -12.40 -25.41
CA VAL A 299 13.51 -12.68 -26.80
C VAL A 299 12.00 -12.68 -27.01
N ASP A 300 11.57 -12.24 -28.20
CA ASP A 300 10.18 -12.33 -28.62
C ASP A 300 9.82 -13.75 -29.12
N ALA A 301 8.59 -13.93 -29.59
CA ALA A 301 8.13 -15.20 -30.14
C ALA A 301 8.87 -15.66 -31.42
N ALA A 302 9.59 -14.77 -32.10
CA ALA A 302 10.44 -15.08 -33.25
C ALA A 302 11.89 -15.40 -32.82
N GLY A 303 12.23 -15.26 -31.54
CA GLY A 303 13.59 -15.42 -31.03
C GLY A 303 14.47 -14.18 -31.25
N GLU A 304 13.89 -13.03 -31.56
CA GLU A 304 14.61 -11.77 -31.74
C GLU A 304 14.69 -11.00 -30.43
N ASN A 305 15.74 -10.18 -30.26
CA ASN A 305 15.94 -9.36 -29.06
C ASN A 305 14.72 -8.47 -28.77
N ALA A 306 14.16 -8.61 -27.57
CA ALA A 306 12.91 -7.95 -27.15
C ALA A 306 13.10 -6.96 -25.99
N TRP A 307 14.32 -6.51 -25.73
CA TRP A 307 14.57 -5.42 -24.79
C TRP A 307 14.03 -4.10 -25.34
N VAL A 308 13.24 -3.39 -24.52
CA VAL A 308 12.71 -2.07 -24.86
C VAL A 308 13.04 -1.05 -23.78
N THR A 309 13.23 0.20 -24.19
CA THR A 309 13.36 1.35 -23.28
C THR A 309 12.27 2.36 -23.53
N TYR A 310 11.83 3.04 -22.47
CA TYR A 310 10.92 4.19 -22.55
C TYR A 310 11.68 5.51 -22.36
N ARG A 311 13.01 5.44 -22.14
CA ARG A 311 13.90 6.60 -22.13
C ARG A 311 14.05 7.20 -23.52
N THR A 312 14.30 8.50 -23.61
CA THR A 312 14.50 9.19 -24.90
C THR A 312 15.68 8.58 -25.68
N LEU A 313 16.74 8.16 -24.98
CA LEU A 313 17.91 7.51 -25.53
C LEU A 313 18.28 6.27 -24.70
N PRO A 314 18.71 5.16 -25.33
CA PRO A 314 19.18 3.95 -24.66
C PRO A 314 20.67 4.05 -24.26
N ILE A 315 21.15 5.26 -23.94
CA ILE A 315 22.54 5.53 -23.57
C ILE A 315 22.60 6.60 -22.48
N LEU A 316 23.72 6.62 -21.76
CA LEU A 316 24.04 7.74 -20.88
C LEU A 316 24.57 8.92 -21.71
N VAL A 317 24.14 10.12 -21.36
CA VAL A 317 24.66 11.39 -21.90
C VAL A 317 25.34 12.10 -20.76
N ASP A 318 26.66 12.32 -20.88
CA ASP A 318 27.50 12.91 -19.82
C ASP A 318 27.37 12.18 -18.46
N GLY A 319 27.25 10.85 -18.50
CA GLY A 319 27.13 10.02 -17.31
C GLY A 319 25.74 10.04 -16.66
N VAL A 320 24.72 10.56 -17.34
CA VAL A 320 23.34 10.62 -16.83
C VAL A 320 22.40 9.92 -17.82
N ALA A 321 21.48 9.11 -17.32
CA ALA A 321 20.46 8.50 -18.16
C ALA A 321 19.50 9.56 -18.70
N SER A 322 19.10 9.43 -19.97
CA SER A 322 18.07 10.35 -20.49
C SER A 322 16.73 10.14 -19.78
N ALA A 323 15.94 11.21 -19.65
CA ALA A 323 14.60 11.15 -19.10
C ALA A 323 13.70 10.19 -19.90
N SER A 324 12.65 9.69 -19.24
CA SER A 324 11.59 8.98 -19.96
C SER A 324 10.76 9.93 -20.82
N ASP A 325 10.36 9.47 -22.00
CA ASP A 325 9.31 10.09 -22.80
C ASP A 325 8.03 9.23 -22.88
N GLY A 326 8.01 8.07 -22.22
CA GLY A 326 6.86 7.17 -22.17
C GLY A 326 6.55 6.47 -23.49
N VAL A 327 7.51 6.42 -24.42
CA VAL A 327 7.39 5.73 -25.71
C VAL A 327 8.39 4.59 -25.81
N ALA A 328 7.88 3.37 -25.97
CA ALA A 328 8.68 2.17 -26.16
C ALA A 328 9.58 2.26 -27.39
N LYS A 329 10.86 1.94 -27.22
CA LYS A 329 11.88 1.90 -28.28
C LYS A 329 12.72 0.63 -28.12
N PRO A 330 13.04 -0.09 -29.22
CA PRO A 330 13.90 -1.26 -29.12
C PRO A 330 15.31 -0.85 -28.68
N VAL A 331 15.89 -1.61 -27.75
CA VAL A 331 17.29 -1.51 -27.37
C VAL A 331 18.07 -2.52 -28.19
N THR A 332 19.18 -2.12 -28.81
CA THR A 332 19.96 -3.06 -29.63
C THR A 332 20.72 -4.04 -28.75
N GLN A 333 20.95 -5.24 -29.25
CA GLN A 333 21.74 -6.27 -28.56
C GLN A 333 23.12 -5.76 -28.12
N ALA A 334 23.79 -4.95 -28.94
CA ALA A 334 25.10 -4.37 -28.60
C ALA A 334 25.05 -3.42 -27.40
N VAL A 335 23.95 -2.68 -27.22
CA VAL A 335 23.75 -1.82 -26.05
C VAL A 335 23.49 -2.67 -24.80
N VAL A 336 22.64 -3.69 -24.91
CA VAL A 336 22.37 -4.63 -23.81
C VAL A 336 23.65 -5.31 -23.34
N GLU A 337 24.45 -5.84 -24.26
CA GLU A 337 25.75 -6.44 -23.96
C GLU A 337 26.70 -5.46 -23.29
N THR A 338 26.69 -4.19 -23.72
CA THR A 338 27.49 -3.14 -23.09
C THR A 338 27.05 -2.93 -21.64
N TRP A 339 25.75 -2.75 -21.38
CA TRP A 339 25.23 -2.57 -20.02
C TRP A 339 25.60 -3.74 -19.11
N LEU A 340 25.28 -4.97 -19.52
CA LEU A 340 25.50 -6.18 -18.72
C LEU A 340 26.99 -6.55 -18.52
N THR A 341 27.91 -5.83 -19.15
CA THR A 341 29.37 -5.99 -18.96
C THR A 341 30.05 -4.74 -18.42
N THR A 342 29.32 -3.64 -18.24
CA THR A 342 29.85 -2.39 -17.71
C THR A 342 30.04 -2.52 -16.20
N THR A 343 31.20 -2.11 -15.72
CA THR A 343 31.50 -2.06 -14.28
C THR A 343 31.57 -0.62 -13.78
N ASP A 344 31.18 -0.43 -12.52
CA ASP A 344 31.38 0.81 -11.77
C ASP A 344 32.88 1.05 -11.44
N ASP A 345 33.17 2.15 -10.74
CA ASP A 345 34.53 2.50 -10.30
C ASP A 345 35.10 1.52 -9.26
N ASN A 346 34.26 0.71 -8.63
CA ASN A 346 34.63 -0.33 -7.67
C ASN A 346 34.87 -1.70 -8.32
N GLY A 347 34.58 -1.83 -9.62
CA GLY A 347 34.68 -3.08 -10.37
C GLY A 347 33.47 -4.01 -10.21
N ASN A 348 32.38 -3.54 -9.60
CA ASN A 348 31.08 -4.22 -9.56
C ASN A 348 30.35 -3.99 -10.88
N LEU A 349 29.38 -4.84 -11.23
CA LEU A 349 28.52 -4.57 -12.39
C LEU A 349 27.67 -3.32 -12.10
N ALA A 350 27.75 -2.33 -12.99
CA ALA A 350 26.93 -1.12 -12.87
C ALA A 350 25.46 -1.41 -13.23
N TYR A 351 25.22 -2.44 -14.04
CA TYR A 351 23.87 -2.84 -14.44
C TYR A 351 23.60 -4.28 -14.02
N HIS A 352 22.37 -4.53 -13.60
CA HIS A 352 21.89 -5.88 -13.31
C HIS A 352 20.46 -6.05 -13.82
N THR A 353 20.00 -7.30 -13.83
CA THR A 353 18.64 -7.66 -14.23
C THR A 353 17.85 -8.11 -13.01
N ASP A 354 16.66 -7.54 -12.84
CA ASP A 354 15.76 -7.91 -11.74
C ASP A 354 14.29 -7.66 -12.15
N PRO A 355 13.30 -8.35 -11.57
CA PRO A 355 11.88 -8.08 -11.83
C PRO A 355 11.46 -6.67 -11.43
N ILE A 356 10.53 -6.07 -12.18
CA ILE A 356 9.92 -4.78 -11.80
C ILE A 356 8.82 -5.02 -10.76
N GLU A 357 9.20 -5.34 -9.52
CA GLU A 357 8.25 -5.70 -8.46
C GLU A 357 7.16 -4.65 -8.21
N ASP A 358 7.47 -3.39 -8.46
CA ASP A 358 6.52 -2.29 -8.32
C ASP A 358 5.28 -2.41 -9.25
N LEU A 359 5.34 -3.24 -10.30
CA LEU A 359 4.17 -3.58 -11.13
C LEU A 359 3.18 -4.52 -10.44
N ALA A 360 3.65 -5.34 -9.50
CA ALA A 360 2.78 -6.21 -8.69
C ALA A 360 2.30 -5.52 -7.41
N ASN A 361 2.81 -4.33 -7.09
CA ASN A 361 2.62 -3.67 -5.80
C ASN A 361 1.74 -2.41 -5.91
N LEU A 362 0.47 -2.52 -5.55
CA LEU A 362 -0.46 -1.39 -5.53
C LEU A 362 -0.39 -0.64 -4.19
N GLY A 363 -0.03 0.64 -4.23
CA GLY A 363 -0.07 1.52 -3.06
C GLY A 363 -1.49 2.03 -2.79
N LEU A 364 -2.02 1.72 -1.60
CA LEU A 364 -3.35 2.12 -1.14
C LEU A 364 -3.27 3.17 -0.03
N THR A 365 -3.99 4.28 -0.19
CA THR A 365 -4.20 5.27 0.89
C THR A 365 -5.68 5.43 1.13
N TYR A 366 -6.12 5.27 2.37
CA TYR A 366 -7.49 5.52 2.79
C TYR A 366 -7.52 5.89 4.27
N TRP A 367 -8.66 6.35 4.76
CA TRP A 367 -8.87 6.60 6.19
C TRP A 367 -10.01 5.75 6.72
N LEU A 368 -9.91 5.37 7.98
CA LEU A 368 -10.99 4.73 8.75
C LEU A 368 -11.20 5.50 10.05
N THR A 369 -12.44 5.59 10.50
CA THR A 369 -12.82 6.20 11.78
C THR A 369 -13.34 5.12 12.72
N ILE A 370 -12.87 5.17 13.97
CA ILE A 370 -13.45 4.46 15.09
C ILE A 370 -14.20 5.47 15.96
N GLY A 371 -15.51 5.32 16.02
CA GLY A 371 -16.45 6.11 16.81
C GLY A 371 -17.03 5.30 17.96
N ASP A 372 -18.33 5.46 18.25
CA ASP A 372 -19.02 4.77 19.36
C ASP A 372 -19.00 3.25 19.20
N THR A 373 -18.32 2.56 20.11
CA THR A 373 -18.14 1.10 20.10
C THR A 373 -19.13 0.35 20.98
N SER A 374 -20.02 1.06 21.69
CA SER A 374 -20.90 0.44 22.70
C SER A 374 -21.87 -0.61 22.15
N GLY A 375 -22.13 -0.57 20.83
CA GLY A 375 -22.97 -1.54 20.12
C GLY A 375 -22.21 -2.70 19.48
N TRP A 376 -20.88 -2.73 19.56
CA TRP A 376 -20.08 -3.73 18.86
C TRP A 376 -20.25 -5.13 19.48
N PRO A 377 -20.30 -6.20 18.66
CA PRO A 377 -20.45 -7.56 19.16
C PRO A 377 -19.20 -8.06 19.90
N VAL A 378 -18.03 -7.50 19.58
CA VAL A 378 -16.72 -7.77 20.19
C VAL A 378 -15.88 -6.49 20.18
N GLN A 379 -14.96 -6.32 21.13
CA GLN A 379 -14.07 -5.15 21.21
C GLN A 379 -12.86 -5.25 20.26
N SER A 380 -13.16 -5.56 19.00
CA SER A 380 -12.21 -5.63 17.90
C SER A 380 -12.96 -5.54 16.59
N PHE A 381 -12.36 -4.99 15.54
CA PHE A 381 -12.93 -5.07 14.20
C PHE A 381 -11.97 -5.78 13.23
N THR A 382 -12.52 -6.23 12.12
CA THR A 382 -11.82 -6.93 11.05
C THR A 382 -11.84 -6.07 9.80
N MET A 383 -10.65 -5.78 9.28
CA MET A 383 -10.46 -5.26 7.93
C MET A 383 -10.22 -6.46 7.01
N ARG A 384 -11.20 -6.76 6.17
CA ARG A 384 -11.19 -7.90 5.26
C ARG A 384 -10.86 -7.44 3.85
N PHE A 385 -9.78 -7.97 3.30
CA PHE A 385 -9.41 -7.80 1.91
C PHE A 385 -9.80 -9.03 1.09
N ILE A 386 -10.40 -8.84 -0.08
CA ILE A 386 -10.80 -9.91 -1.00
C ILE A 386 -10.25 -9.58 -2.39
N PRO A 387 -9.27 -10.33 -2.90
CA PRO A 387 -8.83 -10.19 -4.27
C PRO A 387 -9.93 -10.64 -5.24
N ILE A 388 -10.02 -9.98 -6.39
CA ILE A 388 -10.93 -10.32 -7.47
C ILE A 388 -10.10 -11.02 -8.56
N ALA A 389 -10.34 -12.31 -8.76
CA ALA A 389 -9.73 -13.08 -9.83
C ALA A 389 -10.12 -12.57 -11.23
N VAL A 390 -9.21 -12.69 -12.21
CA VAL A 390 -9.54 -12.51 -13.63
C VAL A 390 -10.46 -13.66 -14.08
N GLN A 391 -11.59 -13.35 -14.72
CA GLN A 391 -12.59 -14.34 -15.14
C GLN A 391 -12.25 -15.07 -16.45
#